data_AF-A0A2G2R6A9-F1
#
_entry.id   AF-A0A2G2R6A9-F1
#
_cell.length_a   1.000
_cell.length_b   1.000
_cell.length_c   1.000
_cell.angle_alpha   90.00
_cell.angle_beta   90.00
_cell.angle_gamma   90.00
#
_symmetry.space_group_name_H-M   'P 1'
#
loop_
_entity.id
_entity.type
_entity.pdbx_description
1 polymer ?
#
loop_
_entity_poly.entity_id
_entity_poly.type
_entity_poly.pdbx_seq_one_letter_code
_entity_poly.pdbx_strand_id
1 'polypeptide(L)'
;MKKVLPILIAFLGLSGCANWPQHGHSGAAELSISFVGETPEQVRLFSAQKKLIALEEQGAKDYFPAAFIITNIQLSRATRTVQGGFLKSSRTDLDKLDALIQGLRANLRQKHSLRAELLP
;
A
#
# COMPACT_ATOMS: atom_id res chain seq x y z
N MET A 1 -24.29 -26.31 -46.36
CA MET A 1 -23.18 -26.33 -45.37
C MET A 1 -23.27 -25.05 -44.54
N LYS A 2 -23.86 -25.11 -43.33
CA LYS A 2 -24.05 -23.95 -42.44
C LYS A 2 -23.08 -24.07 -41.26
N LYS A 3 -22.15 -23.13 -41.13
CA LYS A 3 -21.22 -23.05 -39.99
C LYS A 3 -21.72 -22.00 -39.00
N VAL A 4 -22.42 -22.50 -37.98
CA VAL A 4 -22.19 -22.27 -36.55
C VAL A 4 -21.95 -20.82 -36.09
N LEU A 5 -23.02 -20.23 -35.56
CA LEU A 5 -23.10 -19.54 -34.27
C LEU A 5 -24.63 -19.49 -33.96
N PRO A 6 -25.12 -19.33 -32.72
CA PRO A 6 -24.41 -19.12 -31.44
C PRO A 6 -25.05 -19.92 -30.27
N ILE A 7 -24.59 -19.64 -29.04
CA ILE A 7 -25.32 -19.75 -27.76
C ILE A 7 -25.28 -21.12 -27.03
N LEU A 8 -25.14 -20.99 -25.70
CA LEU A 8 -25.56 -21.91 -24.63
C LEU A 8 -24.57 -23.00 -24.20
N ILE A 9 -23.57 -22.60 -23.43
CA ILE A 9 -23.11 -23.42 -22.31
C ILE A 9 -23.84 -22.88 -21.07
N ALA A 10 -25.07 -23.38 -20.90
CA ALA A 10 -25.67 -23.44 -19.58
C ALA A 10 -24.98 -24.57 -18.80
N PHE A 11 -24.50 -24.21 -17.62
CA PHE A 11 -24.60 -24.97 -16.37
C PHE A 11 -24.45 -26.49 -16.44
N LEU A 12 -23.40 -26.98 -15.76
CA LEU A 12 -23.43 -28.03 -14.71
C LEU A 12 -22.28 -29.04 -14.86
N GLY A 13 -21.48 -29.10 -13.80
CA GLY A 13 -20.32 -29.96 -13.63
C GLY A 13 -19.25 -29.21 -12.84
N LEU A 14 -19.54 -28.60 -11.69
CA LEU A 14 -19.70 -29.31 -10.40
C LEU A 14 -18.58 -30.34 -10.19
N SER A 15 -17.41 -29.87 -9.77
CA SER A 15 -16.61 -30.48 -8.69
C SER A 15 -15.27 -29.77 -8.61
N GLY A 16 -15.10 -28.94 -7.59
CA GLY A 16 -13.84 -28.25 -7.33
C GLY A 16 -14.04 -27.01 -6.49
N CYS A 17 -14.52 -27.21 -5.26
CA CYS A 17 -14.68 -26.18 -4.25
C CYS A 17 -13.41 -25.34 -4.07
N ALA A 18 -13.50 -24.04 -4.31
CA ALA A 18 -13.04 -22.99 -3.40
C ALA A 18 -13.57 -21.63 -3.89
N ASN A 19 -14.49 -21.06 -3.11
CA ASN A 19 -15.16 -19.78 -3.32
C ASN A 19 -14.18 -18.63 -3.56
N TRP A 20 -14.23 -18.04 -4.76
CA TRP A 20 -13.84 -16.66 -4.98
C TRP A 20 -15.10 -15.91 -5.43
N PRO A 21 -15.67 -14.97 -4.66
CA PRO A 21 -16.80 -14.21 -5.14
C PRO A 21 -16.28 -13.13 -6.10
N GLN A 22 -16.76 -13.21 -7.34
CA GLN A 22 -16.52 -12.26 -8.41
C GLN A 22 -17.87 -11.58 -8.75
N HIS A 23 -17.84 -10.24 -8.84
CA HIS A 23 -18.92 -9.26 -9.13
C HIS A 23 -19.55 -8.61 -7.90
N GLY A 24 -19.73 -7.28 -7.85
CA GLY A 24 -19.69 -6.28 -8.92
C GLY A 24 -19.47 -4.86 -8.39
N HIS A 25 -18.99 -4.00 -9.28
CA HIS A 25 -18.70 -2.59 -9.03
C HIS A 25 -19.94 -1.80 -8.60
N SER A 26 -19.81 -1.08 -7.49
CA SER A 26 -20.33 0.27 -7.33
C SER A 26 -19.36 1.08 -6.46
N GLY A 27 -19.26 2.37 -6.74
CA GLY A 27 -18.18 3.28 -6.33
C GLY A 27 -17.95 3.39 -4.82
N ALA A 28 -16.75 3.85 -4.49
CA ALA A 28 -16.17 3.84 -3.16
C ALA A 28 -16.05 2.41 -2.62
N ALA A 29 -14.91 1.78 -2.88
CA ALA A 29 -14.35 0.86 -1.90
C ALA A 29 -14.10 1.68 -0.63
N GLU A 30 -15.17 1.91 0.13
CA GLU A 30 -15.07 2.25 1.54
C GLU A 30 -14.25 1.12 2.13
N LEU A 31 -12.97 1.43 2.35
CA LEU A 31 -12.09 0.74 3.27
C LEU A 31 -12.67 0.89 4.69
N SER A 32 -13.89 0.41 4.91
CA SER A 32 -14.43 0.17 6.24
C SER A 32 -13.87 -1.17 6.72
N ILE A 33 -12.54 -1.16 6.92
CA ILE A 33 -11.87 -2.21 7.67
C ILE A 33 -12.48 -2.12 9.08
N SER A 34 -13.29 -3.12 9.43
CA SER A 34 -13.91 -3.22 10.74
C SER A 34 -12.82 -3.24 11.81
N PHE A 35 -12.73 -2.16 12.59
CA PHE A 35 -11.77 -1.98 13.69
C PHE A 35 -12.18 -2.80 14.90
N VAL A 36 -11.87 -4.10 14.91
CA VAL A 36 -11.88 -4.94 16.13
C VAL A 36 -10.69 -5.89 16.05
N GLY A 37 -9.59 -5.57 16.75
CA GLY A 37 -8.44 -6.47 16.94
C GLY A 37 -7.15 -6.15 16.16
N GLU A 38 -6.80 -4.87 15.94
CA GLU A 38 -5.54 -4.52 15.27
C GLU A 38 -4.31 -4.92 16.12
N THR A 39 -3.36 -5.64 15.51
CA THR A 39 -2.08 -5.93 16.16
C THR A 39 -1.23 -4.66 16.25
N PRO A 40 -0.31 -4.53 17.23
CA PRO A 40 0.59 -3.37 17.32
C PRO A 40 1.34 -3.10 16.02
N GLU A 41 1.73 -4.16 15.30
CA GLU A 41 2.40 -4.07 14.01
C GLU A 41 1.48 -3.53 12.89
N GLN A 42 0.18 -3.83 12.90
CA GLN A 42 -0.80 -3.26 11.97
C GLN A 42 -1.01 -1.77 12.22
N VAL A 43 -1.13 -1.36 13.49
CA VAL A 43 -1.24 0.05 13.88
C VAL A 43 -0.01 0.84 13.41
N ARG A 44 1.20 0.28 13.62
CA ARG A 44 2.45 0.88 13.13
C ARG A 44 2.49 0.99 11.62
N LEU A 45 2.08 -0.05 10.89
CA LEU A 45 2.03 -0.03 9.43
C LEU A 45 1.12 1.07 8.90
N PHE A 46 -0.09 1.18 9.47
CA PHE A 46 -1.05 2.22 9.11
C PHE A 46 -0.53 3.63 9.41
N SER A 47 0.13 3.81 10.55
CA SER A 47 0.81 5.07 10.88
C SER A 47 1.91 5.41 9.88
N ALA A 48 2.72 4.44 9.47
CA ALA A 48 3.77 4.63 8.48
C ALA A 48 3.20 5.00 7.09
N GLN A 49 2.11 4.34 6.67
CA GLN A 49 1.41 4.66 5.43
C GLN A 49 0.88 6.11 5.43
N LYS A 50 0.23 6.54 6.51
CA LYS A 50 -0.23 7.93 6.67
C LYS A 50 0.91 8.94 6.57
N LYS A 51 2.05 8.66 7.22
CA LYS A 51 3.23 9.52 7.15
C LYS A 51 3.77 9.62 5.72
N LEU A 52 3.80 8.51 4.97
CA LEU A 52 4.30 8.52 3.60
C LEU A 52 3.40 9.31 2.66
N ILE A 53 2.07 9.21 2.79
CA ILE A 53 1.11 10.03 2.05
C ILE A 53 1.33 11.52 2.31
N ALA A 54 1.47 11.91 3.58
CA ALA A 54 1.74 13.31 3.93
C ALA A 54 3.08 13.82 3.35
N LEU A 55 4.08 12.95 3.18
CA LEU A 55 5.34 13.31 2.51
C LEU A 55 5.15 13.42 0.99
N GLU A 56 4.32 12.58 0.37
CA GLU A 56 3.96 12.70 -1.06
C GLU A 56 3.28 14.05 -1.33
N GLU A 57 2.33 14.45 -0.50
CA GLU A 57 1.65 15.76 -0.59
C GLU A 57 2.61 16.95 -0.42
N GLN A 58 3.72 16.77 0.29
CA GLN A 58 4.79 17.77 0.43
C GLN A 58 5.77 17.78 -0.76
N GLY A 59 5.54 16.94 -1.78
CA GLY A 59 6.38 16.84 -2.98
C GLY A 59 7.59 15.91 -2.81
N ALA A 60 7.60 15.00 -1.83
CA ALA A 60 8.70 14.04 -1.66
C ALA A 60 8.98 13.23 -2.94
N LYS A 61 7.92 12.86 -3.66
CA LYS A 61 7.99 12.12 -4.92
C LYS A 61 8.68 12.91 -6.02
N ASP A 62 8.49 14.23 -6.05
CA ASP A 62 9.04 15.10 -7.08
C ASP A 62 10.50 15.50 -6.76
N TYR A 63 10.78 15.83 -5.50
CA TYR A 63 12.13 16.25 -5.09
C TYR A 63 13.09 15.08 -4.87
N PHE A 64 12.60 13.92 -4.41
CA PHE A 64 13.41 12.77 -4.04
C PHE A 64 12.82 11.44 -4.56
N PRO A 65 12.62 11.29 -5.90
CA PRO A 65 11.90 10.16 -6.49
C PRO A 65 12.52 8.80 -6.14
N ALA A 66 13.85 8.69 -6.17
CA ALA A 66 14.55 7.44 -5.85
C ALA A 66 14.32 7.00 -4.40
N ALA A 67 14.43 7.93 -3.44
CA ALA A 67 14.18 7.65 -2.03
C ALA A 67 12.70 7.33 -1.76
N PHE A 68 11.78 8.02 -2.45
CA PHE A 68 10.35 7.76 -2.36
C PHE A 68 9.98 6.36 -2.88
N ILE A 69 10.56 5.93 -4.02
CA ILE A 69 10.37 4.59 -4.57
C ILE A 69 10.89 3.51 -3.61
N ILE A 70 12.12 3.68 -3.07
CA ILE A 70 12.70 2.73 -2.10
C ILE A 70 11.80 2.61 -0.86
N THR A 71 11.26 3.73 -0.38
CA THR A 71 10.35 3.75 0.78
C THR A 71 9.04 3.00 0.49
N ASN A 72 8.46 3.16 -0.70
CA ASN A 72 7.26 2.43 -1.13
C ASN A 72 7.50 0.92 -1.29
N ILE A 73 8.67 0.52 -1.79
CA ILE A 73 9.06 -0.90 -1.85
C ILE A 73 9.13 -1.48 -0.43
N GLN A 74 9.75 -0.77 0.51
CA GLN A 74 9.82 -1.22 1.90
C GLN A 74 8.44 -1.24 2.58
N LEU A 75 7.55 -0.29 2.28
CA LEU A 75 6.17 -0.31 2.75
C LEU A 75 5.45 -1.58 2.25
N SER A 76 5.56 -1.88 0.96
CA SER A 76 4.98 -3.10 0.37
C SER A 76 5.49 -4.38 1.04
N ARG A 77 6.78 -4.41 1.37
CA ARG A 77 7.40 -5.52 2.10
C ARG A 77 6.85 -5.64 3.52
N ALA A 78 6.82 -4.53 4.27
CA ALA A 78 6.28 -4.49 5.62
C ALA A 78 4.81 -4.94 5.66
N THR A 79 4.00 -4.49 4.70
CA THR A 79 2.60 -4.92 4.54
C THR A 79 2.49 -6.43 4.40
N ARG A 80 3.27 -7.04 3.50
CA ARG A 80 3.26 -8.50 3.30
C ARG A 80 3.66 -9.26 4.57
N THR A 81 4.69 -8.79 5.28
CA THR A 81 5.14 -9.45 6.53
C THR A 81 4.10 -9.33 7.65
N VAL A 82 3.46 -8.17 7.78
CA VAL A 82 2.43 -7.91 8.81
C VAL A 82 1.18 -8.73 8.51
N GLN A 83 0.70 -8.74 7.27
CA GLN A 83 -0.46 -9.53 6.85
C GLN A 83 -0.18 -11.04 6.93
N GLY A 84 1.06 -11.47 6.67
CA GLY A 84 1.49 -12.87 6.79
C GLY A 84 1.71 -13.35 8.22
N GLY A 85 1.54 -12.49 9.24
CA GLY A 85 1.69 -12.87 10.65
C GLY A 85 3.13 -13.18 11.09
N PHE A 86 4.14 -12.80 10.30
CA PHE A 86 5.55 -13.07 10.59
C PHE A 86 6.14 -12.07 11.61
N LEU A 87 5.71 -12.12 12.87
CA LEU A 87 5.95 -11.09 13.89
C LEU A 87 7.41 -10.57 13.97
N LYS A 88 8.41 -11.45 13.99
CA LYS A 88 9.84 -11.05 14.08
C LYS A 88 10.32 -10.31 12.82
N SER A 89 9.91 -10.78 11.64
CA SER A 89 10.24 -10.17 10.35
C SER A 89 9.48 -8.85 10.17
N SER A 90 8.22 -8.79 10.60
CA SER A 90 7.39 -7.59 10.57
C SER A 90 8.01 -6.44 11.35
N ARG A 91 8.53 -6.68 12.56
CA ARG A 91 9.20 -5.64 13.35
C ARG A 91 10.44 -5.09 12.63
N THR A 92 11.28 -5.98 12.12
CA THR A 92 12.49 -5.59 11.39
C THR A 92 12.15 -4.76 10.14
N ASP A 93 11.12 -5.15 9.40
CA ASP A 93 10.72 -4.45 8.19
C ASP A 93 10.00 -3.12 8.48
N LEU A 94 9.26 -3.03 9.59
CA LEU A 94 8.69 -1.78 10.09
C LEU A 94 9.76 -0.81 10.60
N ASP A 95 10.79 -1.29 11.30
CA ASP A 95 11.89 -0.43 11.78
C ASP A 95 12.69 0.17 10.61
N LYS A 96 12.93 -0.63 9.56
CA LYS A 96 13.54 -0.15 8.30
C LYS A 96 12.65 0.88 7.61
N LEU A 97 11.33 0.63 7.57
CA LEU A 97 10.38 1.56 6.98
C LEU A 97 10.37 2.90 7.73
N ASP A 98 10.35 2.86 9.06
CA ASP A 98 10.40 4.06 9.90
C ASP A 98 11.69 4.87 9.65
N ALA A 99 12.85 4.20 9.55
CA ALA A 99 14.11 4.86 9.23
C ALA A 99 14.08 5.56 7.85
N LEU A 100 13.54 4.90 6.82
CA LEU A 100 13.40 5.48 5.47
C LEU A 100 12.46 6.69 5.47
N ILE A 101 11.32 6.61 6.17
CA ILE A 101 10.38 7.73 6.31
C ILE A 101 11.04 8.93 7.01
N GLN A 102 11.80 8.70 8.08
CA GLN A 102 12.52 9.78 8.77
C GLN A 102 13.59 10.42 7.89
N GLY A 103 14.35 9.61 7.14
CA GLY A 103 15.33 10.13 6.18
C GLY A 103 14.68 10.99 5.09
N LEU A 104 13.57 10.53 4.52
CA LEU A 104 12.81 11.28 3.51
C LEU A 104 12.27 12.60 4.06
N ARG A 105 11.77 12.59 5.30
CA ARG A 105 11.31 13.80 6.00
C ARG A 105 12.44 14.80 6.26
N ALA A 106 13.62 14.32 6.65
CA ALA A 106 14.79 15.16 6.87
C ALA A 106 15.22 15.85 5.57
N ASN A 107 15.27 15.09 4.47
CA ASN A 107 15.62 15.60 3.15
C ASN A 107 14.62 16.67 2.67
N LEU A 108 13.31 16.44 2.86
CA LEU A 108 12.28 17.44 2.54
C LEU A 108 12.45 18.72 3.37
N ARG A 109 12.65 18.60 4.69
CA ARG A 109 12.87 19.78 5.55
C ARG A 109 14.07 20.61 5.07
N GLN A 110 15.18 19.95 4.74
CA GLN A 110 16.36 20.63 4.21
C GLN A 110 16.07 21.31 2.85
N LYS A 111 15.28 20.67 1.98
CA LYS A 111 14.88 21.27 0.71
C LYS A 111 14.03 22.52 0.90
N HIS A 112 13.08 22.48 1.84
CA HIS A 112 12.23 23.63 2.16
C HIS A 112 13.00 24.77 2.82
N SER A 113 13.95 24.49 3.72
CA SER A 113 14.79 25.54 4.32
C SER A 113 15.65 26.24 3.27
N LEU A 114 16.30 25.48 2.38
CA LEU A 114 17.07 26.06 1.28
C LEU A 114 16.21 26.93 0.35
N ARG A 115 14.96 26.53 0.10
CA ARG A 115 14.04 27.35 -0.71
C ARG A 115 13.64 28.65 0.00
N ALA A 116 13.47 28.62 1.32
CA ALA A 116 13.15 29.80 2.11
C ALA A 116 14.31 30.82 2.14
N GLU A 117 15.55 30.34 2.18
CA GLU A 117 16.74 31.21 2.10
C GLU A 117 16.90 31.91 0.74
N LEU A 118 16.36 31.32 -0.33
CA LEU A 118 16.49 31.82 -1.71
C LEU A 118 15.36 32.78 -2.14
N LEU A 119 14.35 33.00 -1.30
CA LEU A 119 13.21 33.88 -1.58
C LEU A 119 13.17 35.00 -0.52
N PRO A 120 13.80 36.17 -0.77
CA PRO A 120 13.66 37.36 0.07
C PRO A 120 12.28 38.01 -0.08
#